data_AF-A0AAU6CF36-F1
#
_entry.id   AF-A0AAU6CF36-F1
#
_cell.length_a   1.000
_cell.length_b   1.000
_cell.length_c   1.000
_cell.angle_alpha   90.00
_cell.angle_beta   90.00
_cell.angle_gamma   90.00
#
_symmetry.space_group_name_H-M   'P 1'
#
loop_
_entity.id
_entity.type
_entity.pdbx_description
1 polymer ?
#
loop_
_entity_poly.entity_id
_entity_poly.type
_entity_poly.pdbx_seq_one_letter_code
_entity_poly.pdbx_strand_id
1 'polypeptide(L)'
;MVAEFHDRLRDRVREAAGRDREPTAGVIDAQSVKAAASVPTASWDFDGGKKVNSRKRHIVVDTLGLLLTVLGTVACITDRDAGTTMLERLRQRHWRITPVWADSVYPDRSAVPGKLWRVLFSKAIKDIGVLLKLDRIGWSAVARS
;
A
#
# COMPACT_ATOMS: atom_id res chain seq x y z
N MET A 1 -4.02 20.48 3.87
CA MET A 1 -3.44 21.13 2.68
C MET A 1 -2.72 20.13 1.76
N VAL A 2 -1.67 19.41 2.21
CA VAL A 2 -0.93 18.46 1.34
C VAL A 2 -1.79 17.30 0.81
N ALA A 3 -2.58 16.66 1.67
CA ALA A 3 -3.44 15.53 1.26
C ALA A 3 -4.51 15.95 0.23
N GLU A 4 -5.13 17.11 0.41
CA GLU A 4 -6.12 17.64 -0.53
C GLU A 4 -5.50 17.97 -1.89
N PHE A 5 -4.32 18.60 -1.90
CA PHE A 5 -3.60 18.90 -3.13
C PHE A 5 -3.18 17.62 -3.87
N HIS A 6 -2.66 16.64 -3.14
CA HIS A 6 -2.34 15.31 -3.65
C HIS A 6 -3.56 14.66 -4.31
N ASP A 7 -4.71 14.66 -3.64
CA ASP A 7 -5.93 14.02 -4.17
C ASP A 7 -6.41 14.70 -5.44
N ARG A 8 -6.40 16.03 -5.49
CA ARG A 8 -6.75 16.78 -6.71
C ARG A 8 -5.80 16.47 -7.88
N LEU A 9 -4.50 16.34 -7.61
CA LEU A 9 -3.54 15.97 -8.65
C LEU A 9 -3.76 14.55 -9.13
N ARG A 10 -3.95 13.60 -8.21
CA ARG A 10 -4.27 12.21 -8.54
C ARG A 10 -5.52 12.14 -9.41
N ASP A 11 -6.59 12.80 -9.00
CA ASP A 11 -7.87 12.79 -9.73
C ASP A 11 -7.68 13.32 -11.17
N ARG A 12 -6.92 14.41 -11.36
CA ARG A 12 -6.59 14.94 -12.69
C ARG A 12 -5.77 13.97 -13.53
N VAL A 13 -4.79 13.28 -12.94
CA VAL A 13 -3.99 12.27 -13.65
C VAL A 13 -4.85 11.08 -14.05
N ARG A 14 -5.77 10.64 -13.18
CA ARG A 14 -6.71 9.55 -13.49
C ARG A 14 -7.65 9.92 -14.63
N GLU A 15 -8.24 11.11 -14.58
CA GLU A 15 -9.08 11.62 -15.67
C GLU A 15 -8.32 11.73 -16.99
N ALA A 16 -7.10 12.26 -16.97
CA ALA A 16 -6.25 12.35 -18.15
C ALA A 16 -5.89 10.97 -18.73
N ALA A 17 -5.82 9.94 -17.88
CA ALA A 17 -5.64 8.54 -18.28
C ALA A 17 -6.95 7.82 -18.65
N GLY A 18 -8.08 8.54 -18.72
CA GLY A 18 -9.39 7.97 -19.05
C GLY A 18 -9.98 7.06 -17.96
N ARG A 19 -9.58 7.26 -16.70
CA ARG A 19 -10.04 6.50 -15.53
C ARG A 19 -10.93 7.35 -14.62
N ASP A 20 -11.84 6.70 -13.90
CA ASP A 20 -12.65 7.31 -12.83
C ASP A 20 -11.73 7.86 -11.73
N ARG A 21 -12.04 9.03 -11.16
CA ARG A 21 -11.29 9.64 -10.05
C ARG A 21 -11.18 8.67 -8.87
N GLU A 22 -12.23 7.92 -8.59
CA GLU A 22 -12.26 6.95 -7.50
C GLU A 22 -11.68 5.60 -7.97
N PRO A 23 -10.57 5.12 -7.38
CA PRO A 23 -9.93 3.86 -7.76
C PRO A 23 -10.76 2.64 -7.31
N THR A 24 -10.73 1.56 -8.10
CA THR A 24 -11.41 0.30 -7.80
C THR A 24 -10.48 -0.80 -7.30
N ALA A 25 -9.17 -0.57 -7.34
CA ALA A 25 -8.14 -1.59 -7.15
C ALA A 25 -6.85 -0.95 -6.62
N GLY A 26 -6.09 -1.68 -5.79
CA GLY A 26 -4.83 -1.17 -5.25
C GLY A 26 -3.79 -2.23 -4.92
N VAL A 27 -2.54 -1.83 -4.71
CA VAL A 27 -1.43 -2.71 -4.35
C VAL A 27 -0.77 -2.19 -3.08
N ILE A 28 -0.51 -3.06 -2.11
CA ILE A 28 0.21 -2.74 -0.88
C ILE A 28 1.62 -3.36 -0.88
N ASP A 29 2.58 -2.58 -0.39
CA ASP A 29 3.97 -3.02 -0.18
C ASP A 29 4.59 -2.38 1.08
N ALA A 30 5.55 -3.07 1.72
CA ALA A 30 6.30 -2.58 2.87
C ALA A 30 7.76 -2.30 2.50
N GLN A 31 8.24 -1.10 2.79
CA GLN A 31 9.63 -0.73 2.63
C GLN A 31 10.27 -0.40 3.99
N SER A 32 11.36 -1.10 4.33
CA SER A 32 12.21 -0.74 5.47
C SER A 32 13.06 0.49 5.13
N VAL A 33 13.06 1.48 6.03
CA VAL A 33 13.95 2.64 5.94
C VAL A 33 14.78 2.74 7.20
N LYS A 34 16.07 3.04 7.02
CA LYS A 34 16.99 3.32 8.13
C LYS A 34 16.51 4.58 8.87
N ALA A 35 16.29 4.48 10.17
CA ALA A 35 16.02 5.63 11.01
C ALA A 35 17.30 6.47 11.17
N ALA A 36 17.17 7.80 11.14
CA ALA A 36 18.28 8.70 11.41
C ALA A 36 18.73 8.57 12.88
N ALA A 37 20.03 8.78 13.13
CA ALA A 37 20.61 8.68 14.49
C ALA A 37 20.00 9.67 15.49
N SER A 38 19.31 10.72 15.02
CA SER A 38 18.68 11.77 15.83
C SER A 38 17.28 11.42 16.36
N VAL A 39 16.77 10.21 16.09
CA VAL A 39 15.40 9.81 16.45
C VAL A 39 15.37 9.20 17.86
N PRO A 40 14.45 9.62 18.76
CA PRO A 40 14.37 9.09 20.13
C PRO A 40 14.15 7.57 20.16
N THR A 41 14.84 6.89 21.09
CA THR A 41 14.85 5.42 21.30
C THR A 41 13.46 4.80 21.42
N ALA A 42 12.47 5.56 21.90
CA ALA A 42 11.07 5.12 22.00
C ALA A 42 10.34 4.98 20.65
N SER A 43 10.97 5.33 19.53
CA SER A 43 10.33 5.43 18.21
C SER A 43 11.06 4.69 17.09
N TRP A 44 11.90 3.72 17.45
CA TRP A 44 12.56 2.78 16.55
C TRP A 44 12.86 1.47 17.28
N ASP A 45 13.05 0.40 16.51
CA ASP A 45 13.41 -0.92 17.03
C ASP A 45 14.71 -1.41 16.38
N PHE A 46 15.45 -2.25 17.11
CA PHE A 46 16.74 -2.79 16.71
C PHE A 46 16.57 -4.12 16.00
N ASP A 47 16.70 -4.12 14.67
CA ASP A 47 16.72 -5.35 13.88
C ASP A 47 18.11 -6.00 14.00
N GLY A 48 18.21 -7.05 14.83
CA GLY A 48 19.45 -7.80 15.07
C GLY A 48 20.04 -8.46 13.81
N GLY A 49 19.23 -8.67 12.76
CA GLY A 49 19.70 -9.17 11.47
C GLY A 49 20.43 -8.11 10.64
N LYS A 50 20.19 -6.82 10.90
CA LYS A 50 20.74 -5.70 10.11
C LYS A 50 21.54 -4.69 10.92
N LYS A 51 21.54 -4.77 12.27
CA LYS A 51 22.23 -3.85 13.19
C LYS A 51 21.94 -2.36 12.91
N VAL A 52 20.69 -2.03 12.53
CA VAL A 52 20.30 -0.65 12.20
C VAL A 52 18.91 -0.35 12.78
N ASN A 53 18.77 0.83 13.38
CA ASN A 53 17.51 1.42 13.81
C ASN A 53 16.55 1.46 12.61
N SER A 54 15.45 0.71 12.63
CA SER A 54 14.60 0.58 11.45
C SER A 54 13.17 1.06 11.70
N ARG A 55 12.60 1.70 10.68
CA ARG A 55 11.17 2.00 10.56
C ARG A 55 10.67 1.35 9.28
N LYS A 56 9.41 0.93 9.27
CA LYS A 56 8.75 0.42 8.07
C LYS A 56 7.77 1.46 7.55
N ARG A 57 7.67 1.55 6.24
CA ARG A 57 6.67 2.36 5.56
C ARG A 57 5.84 1.41 4.71
N HIS A 58 4.54 1.39 4.96
CA HIS A 58 3.57 0.68 4.17
C HIS A 58 2.95 1.68 3.20
N ILE A 59 2.88 1.30 1.93
CA ILE A 59 2.38 2.16 0.85
C ILE A 59 1.31 1.40 0.09
N VAL A 60 0.18 2.07 -0.18
CA VAL A 60 -0.84 1.59 -1.11
C VAL A 60 -0.90 2.54 -2.30
N VAL A 61 -0.84 1.98 -3.50
CA VAL A 61 -1.04 2.69 -4.76
C VAL A 61 -2.22 2.09 -5.53
N ASP A 62 -2.78 2.85 -6.46
CA ASP A 62 -3.75 2.34 -7.43
C ASP A 62 -3.07 1.62 -8.62
N THR A 63 -3.88 1.19 -9.59
CA THR A 63 -3.41 0.50 -10.81
C THR A 63 -2.62 1.38 -11.78
N LEU A 64 -2.65 2.72 -11.62
CA LEU A 64 -1.80 3.65 -12.36
C LEU A 64 -0.52 3.99 -11.58
N GLY A 65 -0.32 3.41 -10.39
CA GLY A 65 0.80 3.72 -9.51
C GLY A 65 0.64 4.97 -8.69
N LEU A 66 -0.55 5.56 -8.64
CA LEU A 66 -0.81 6.77 -7.89
C LEU A 66 -1.04 6.43 -6.43
N LEU A 67 -0.43 7.20 -5.55
CA LEU A 67 -0.47 6.99 -4.12
C LEU A 67 -1.90 7.13 -3.58
N LEU A 68 -2.31 6.22 -2.68
CA LEU A 68 -3.62 6.24 -2.02
C LEU A 68 -3.50 6.42 -0.51
N THR A 69 -2.62 5.65 0.12
CA THR A 69 -2.40 5.67 1.57
C THR A 69 -0.94 5.40 1.88
N VAL A 70 -0.41 6.05 2.93
CA VAL A 70 0.90 5.77 3.52
C VAL A 70 0.74 5.57 5.03
N LEU A 71 1.40 4.55 5.57
CA LEU A 71 1.49 4.32 7.00
C LEU A 71 2.95 4.07 7.40
N GLY A 72 3.49 4.92 8.27
CA GLY A 72 4.79 4.68 8.90
C GLY A 72 4.63 3.96 10.22
N THR A 73 5.40 2.90 10.42
CA THR A 73 5.41 2.09 11.65
C THR A 73 6.83 1.94 12.18
N VAL A 74 6.92 1.73 13.49
CA VAL A 74 8.15 1.22 14.11
C VAL A 74 8.33 -0.24 13.74
N ALA A 75 9.57 -0.73 13.65
CA ALA A 75 9.83 -2.07 13.12
C ALA A 75 9.29 -3.23 13.98
N CYS A 76 8.97 -3.00 15.27
CA CYS A 76 8.33 -4.00 16.12
C CYS A 76 6.85 -4.26 15.76
N ILE A 77 6.21 -3.39 14.97
CA ILE A 77 4.86 -3.64 14.46
C ILE A 77 4.97 -4.61 13.29
N THR A 78 4.19 -5.69 13.36
CA THR A 78 4.18 -6.70 12.30
C THR A 78 3.56 -6.14 11.01
N ASP A 79 4.01 -6.62 9.84
CA ASP A 79 3.44 -6.21 8.56
C ASP A 79 1.95 -6.59 8.46
N ARG A 80 1.54 -7.62 9.21
CA ARG A 80 0.14 -8.02 9.37
C ARG A 80 -0.70 -6.92 10.04
N ASP A 81 -0.30 -6.47 11.22
CA ASP A 81 -1.04 -5.47 12.00
C ASP A 81 -1.06 -4.10 11.30
N ALA A 82 0.09 -3.72 10.73
CA ALA A 82 0.21 -2.53 9.91
C ALA A 82 -0.69 -2.61 8.67
N GLY A 83 -0.73 -3.79 8.02
CA GLY A 83 -1.60 -4.09 6.89
C GLY A 83 -3.08 -3.94 7.21
N THR A 84 -3.54 -4.47 8.34
CA THR A 84 -4.94 -4.34 8.78
C THR A 84 -5.32 -2.87 8.93
N THR A 85 -4.51 -2.11 9.68
CA THR A 85 -4.71 -0.66 9.88
C THR A 85 -4.73 0.10 8.55
N MET A 86 -3.86 -0.27 7.63
CA MET A 86 -3.75 0.33 6.30
C MET A 86 -5.01 0.09 5.46
N LEU A 87 -5.52 -1.15 5.45
CA LEU A 87 -6.71 -1.53 4.69
C LEU A 87 -7.97 -0.85 5.23
N GLU A 88 -8.09 -0.67 6.55
CA GLU A 88 -9.18 0.08 7.16
C GLU A 88 -9.20 1.54 6.71
N ARG A 89 -8.04 2.22 6.78
CA ARG A 89 -7.90 3.61 6.31
C ARG A 89 -8.18 3.74 4.82
N LEU A 90 -7.67 2.78 4.03
CA LEU A 90 -7.94 2.71 2.60
C LEU A 90 -9.43 2.62 2.33
N ARG A 91 -10.19 1.82 3.09
CA ARG A 91 -11.63 1.67 2.88
C ARG A 91 -12.46 2.90 3.23
N GLN A 92 -12.04 3.62 4.27
CA GLN A 92 -12.70 4.83 4.72
C GLN A 92 -12.58 5.94 3.68
N ARG A 93 -11.44 6.01 2.97
CA ARG A 93 -11.20 7.03 1.95
C ARG A 93 -11.59 6.58 0.55
N HIS A 94 -11.40 5.30 0.23
CA HIS A 94 -11.62 4.72 -1.08
C HIS A 94 -12.55 3.52 -1.02
N TRP A 95 -13.84 3.80 -1.13
CA TRP A 95 -14.87 2.82 -0.84
C TRP A 95 -15.10 1.81 -1.97
N ARG A 96 -14.65 2.13 -3.20
CA ARG A 96 -14.78 1.26 -4.38
C ARG A 96 -13.66 0.23 -4.51
N ILE A 97 -12.58 0.36 -3.75
CA ILE A 97 -11.48 -0.59 -3.79
C ILE A 97 -11.94 -1.95 -3.27
N THR A 98 -11.82 -2.97 -4.13
CA THR A 98 -12.25 -4.33 -3.81
C THR A 98 -11.09 -5.32 -3.83
N PRO A 99 -10.33 -5.47 -4.94
CA PRO A 99 -9.07 -6.18 -4.91
C PRO A 99 -7.94 -5.30 -4.36
N VAL A 100 -7.18 -5.86 -3.42
CA VAL A 100 -5.88 -5.35 -3.02
C VAL A 100 -4.84 -6.45 -3.19
N TRP A 101 -3.77 -6.20 -3.95
CA TRP A 101 -2.67 -7.16 -4.05
C TRP A 101 -1.61 -6.89 -2.99
N ALA A 102 -1.11 -7.96 -2.39
CA ALA A 102 -0.14 -7.89 -1.30
C ALA A 102 0.84 -9.08 -1.35
N ASP A 103 1.98 -8.95 -0.68
CA ASP A 103 2.81 -10.11 -0.35
C ASP A 103 2.16 -10.94 0.79
N SER A 104 2.52 -12.21 0.89
CA SER A 104 1.96 -13.20 1.81
C SER A 104 2.13 -12.86 3.31
N VAL A 105 3.01 -11.91 3.62
CA VAL A 105 3.22 -11.39 4.98
C VAL A 105 2.06 -10.50 5.46
N TYR A 106 1.26 -9.95 4.54
CA TYR A 106 0.10 -9.14 4.83
C TYR A 106 -1.13 -9.98 5.20
N PRO A 107 -2.11 -9.41 5.94
CA PRO A 107 -3.24 -10.19 6.39
C PRO A 107 -4.05 -10.75 5.22
N ASP A 108 -4.52 -11.98 5.37
CA ASP A 108 -5.48 -12.61 4.48
C ASP A 108 -6.90 -12.07 4.71
N ARG A 109 -7.84 -12.54 3.88
CA ARG A 109 -9.25 -12.10 3.86
C ARG A 109 -9.94 -12.10 5.23
N SER A 110 -9.48 -12.91 6.18
CA SER A 110 -10.10 -13.08 7.50
C SER A 110 -9.82 -11.95 8.50
N ALA A 111 -8.80 -11.11 8.26
CA ALA A 111 -8.35 -10.14 9.27
C ALA A 111 -9.22 -8.88 9.38
N VAL A 112 -10.12 -8.63 8.43
CA VAL A 112 -11.07 -7.49 8.48
C VAL A 112 -12.50 -8.05 8.55
N PRO A 113 -13.12 -8.11 9.73
CA PRO A 113 -14.44 -8.70 9.91
C PRO A 113 -15.51 -8.05 9.03
N GLY A 114 -16.36 -8.88 8.39
CA GLY A 114 -17.62 -8.44 7.78
C GLY A 114 -17.54 -7.75 6.40
N LYS A 115 -16.45 -7.89 5.63
CA LYS A 115 -16.31 -7.18 4.34
C LYS A 115 -15.85 -8.07 3.17
N LEU A 116 -16.37 -7.73 1.98
CA LEU A 116 -16.19 -8.39 0.68
C LEU A 116 -14.77 -8.19 0.09
N TRP A 117 -13.72 -8.35 0.89
CA TRP A 117 -12.35 -8.15 0.43
C TRP A 117 -11.85 -9.34 -0.40
N ARG A 118 -11.05 -9.04 -1.43
CA ARG A 118 -10.19 -10.03 -2.07
C ARG A 118 -8.75 -9.54 -1.99
N VAL A 119 -8.08 -9.86 -0.88
CA VAL A 119 -6.62 -9.73 -0.81
C VAL A 119 -6.03 -10.84 -1.68
N LEU A 120 -5.34 -10.44 -2.74
CA LEU A 120 -4.77 -11.36 -3.71
C LEU A 120 -3.25 -11.40 -3.51
N PHE A 121 -2.75 -12.57 -3.17
CA PHE A 121 -1.31 -12.79 -3.07
C PHE A 121 -0.73 -13.10 -4.44
N SER A 122 0.36 -12.44 -4.80
CA SER A 122 1.08 -12.74 -6.03
C SER A 122 2.56 -12.93 -5.74
N LYS A 123 3.08 -14.13 -6.03
CA LYS A 123 4.53 -14.41 -6.02
C LYS A 123 5.32 -13.55 -7.01
N ALA A 124 4.65 -12.94 -7.99
CA ALA A 124 5.28 -12.09 -9.01
C ALA A 124 5.47 -10.63 -8.56
N ILE A 125 4.85 -10.22 -7.45
CA ILE A 125 5.00 -8.87 -6.90
C ILE A 125 6.15 -8.91 -5.89
N LYS A 126 7.34 -8.51 -6.33
CA LYS A 126 8.54 -8.42 -5.48
C LYS A 126 8.77 -7.02 -4.91
N ASP A 127 8.23 -6.00 -5.57
CA ASP A 127 8.20 -4.61 -5.14
C ASP A 127 7.19 -3.83 -6.02
N ILE A 128 6.83 -2.62 -5.59
CA ILE A 128 5.94 -1.73 -6.33
C ILE A 128 6.51 -1.32 -7.71
N GLY A 129 7.82 -1.36 -7.88
CA GLY A 129 8.52 -0.99 -9.13
C GLY A 129 8.39 -2.05 -10.23
N VAL A 130 8.24 -3.32 -9.88
CA VAL A 130 7.94 -4.44 -10.78
C VAL A 130 6.51 -4.33 -11.29
N LEU A 131 5.56 -3.90 -10.46
CA LEU A 131 4.17 -3.67 -10.86
C LEU A 131 4.01 -2.57 -11.90
N LEU A 132 4.73 -1.45 -11.74
CA LEU A 132 4.66 -0.31 -12.67
C LEU A 132 5.35 -0.58 -14.02
N LYS A 133 6.20 -1.60 -14.10
CA LYS A 133 6.87 -2.03 -15.36
C LYS A 133 6.11 -3.13 -16.11
N LEU A 134 5.11 -3.77 -15.50
CA LEU A 134 4.41 -4.93 -16.07
C LEU A 134 3.16 -4.53 -16.88
N ASP A 135 3.31 -3.66 -17.86
CA ASP A 135 2.26 -3.35 -18.85
C ASP A 135 2.04 -4.51 -19.87
N ARG A 136 2.76 -5.64 -19.71
CA ARG A 136 2.84 -6.73 -20.69
C ARG A 136 2.10 -8.03 -20.35
N ILE A 137 1.50 -8.17 -19.16
CA ILE A 137 0.83 -9.43 -18.72
C ILE A 137 -0.70 -9.27 -18.62
N GLY A 138 -1.33 -8.51 -19.52
CA GLY A 138 -2.81 -8.47 -19.59
C GLY A 138 -3.51 -7.82 -18.38
N TRP A 139 -2.81 -6.95 -17.63
CA TRP A 139 -3.34 -6.20 -16.48
C TRP A 139 -4.52 -5.29 -16.83
N SER A 140 -4.65 -4.90 -18.10
CA SER A 140 -5.76 -4.10 -18.61
C SER A 140 -7.12 -4.77 -18.43
N ALA A 141 -7.21 -6.10 -18.31
CA ALA A 141 -8.47 -6.81 -18.06
C ALA A 141 -8.93 -6.69 -16.60
N VAL A 142 -8.01 -6.59 -15.64
CA VAL A 142 -8.31 -6.51 -14.20
C VAL A 142 -8.51 -5.06 -13.75
N ALA A 143 -7.83 -4.11 -14.38
CA ALA A 143 -8.01 -2.68 -14.11
C ALA A 143 -9.26 -2.07 -14.76
N ARG A 144 -10.07 -2.84 -15.51
CA ARG A 144 -11.28 -2.37 -16.23
C ARG A 144 -12.60 -2.61 -15.47
N SER A 145 -12.57 -3.25 -14.31
CA SER A 145 -13.74 -3.45 -13.43
C SER A 145 -13.84 -2.41 -12.32
#